data_AF-A0A7Y3I7Q7-F1
#
_entry.id   AF-A0A7Y3I7Q7-F1
#
_cell.length_a   1.000
_cell.length_b   1.000
_cell.length_c   1.000
_cell.angle_alpha   90.00
_cell.angle_beta   90.00
_cell.angle_gamma   90.00
#
_symmetry.space_group_name_H-M   'P 1'
#
loop_
_entity.id
_entity.type
_entity.pdbx_description
1 polymer ?
#
loop_
_entity_poly.entity_id
_entity_poly.type
_entity_poly.pdbx_seq_one_letter_code
_entity_poly.pdbx_strand_id
1 'polypeptide(L)'
;PFDFPTGEHEIYNNSAFFLAGLILEEVSGMTYEEYVEERIFESLGMEDSHYCSETEIHPGKVNGYEVGPDGLQHKGFIVHNVPYAAGSLCSSAADMATWLTALHSGGVLSDDAYQQLITPGDLNDGTPIRYALGIAVTPILGHRAIHHGGGIPGFLTQTLYLPEEDLAVSVLLNTAGPPGPDSLATAIVEIMVGDRTPEASSYEGDLSALAGTYEGPARGGPLGLRIEAVNGSLTSTTVMQGGQPVPEDRQEPTPLEYLEGMTFRAGGALYTFEPDTGSGILRWDVGSGYSVMQRGS
;
A
#
# COMPACT_ATOMS: atom_id res chain seq x y z
N PRO A 1 17.81 -9.12 13.51
CA PRO A 1 18.27 -9.82 12.29
C PRO A 1 17.35 -9.40 11.15
N PHE A 2 17.84 -9.35 9.90
CA PHE A 2 16.96 -9.15 8.75
C PHE A 2 16.22 -10.46 8.44
N ASP A 3 15.00 -10.36 7.93
CA ASP A 3 14.15 -11.52 7.63
C ASP A 3 14.63 -12.28 6.37
N PHE A 4 15.29 -11.58 5.44
CA PHE A 4 15.84 -12.11 4.19
C PHE A 4 16.98 -11.21 3.66
N PRO A 5 17.83 -11.71 2.75
CA PRO A 5 18.84 -10.91 2.05
C PRO A 5 18.25 -9.73 1.25
N THR A 6 18.93 -8.58 1.24
CA THR A 6 18.49 -7.38 0.54
C THR A 6 18.21 -7.66 -0.94
N GLY A 7 17.03 -7.24 -1.42
CA GLY A 7 16.64 -7.35 -2.83
C GLY A 7 16.03 -8.70 -3.23
N GLU A 8 15.83 -9.65 -2.30
CA GLU A 8 15.13 -10.92 -2.59
C GLU A 8 13.60 -10.83 -2.43
N HIS A 9 13.12 -9.91 -1.58
CA HIS A 9 11.71 -9.65 -1.34
C HIS A 9 11.48 -8.16 -1.12
N GLU A 10 10.22 -7.73 -1.23
CA GLU A 10 9.79 -6.40 -0.80
C GLU A 10 8.75 -6.54 0.31
N ILE A 11 9.02 -5.93 1.46
CA ILE A 11 8.08 -5.86 2.58
C ILE A 11 8.12 -4.45 3.12
N TYR A 12 6.98 -3.76 3.06
CA TYR A 12 6.81 -2.42 3.61
C TYR A 12 7.31 -2.31 5.06
N ASN A 13 8.18 -1.32 5.31
CA ASN A 13 8.88 -1.17 6.58
C ASN A 13 8.93 0.29 7.05
N ASN A 14 8.11 0.62 8.06
CA ASN A 14 8.10 1.95 8.69
C ASN A 14 9.47 2.35 9.27
N SER A 15 10.26 1.40 9.78
CA SER A 15 11.59 1.72 10.32
C SER A 15 12.57 2.19 9.24
N ALA A 16 12.36 1.82 7.98
CA ALA A 16 13.15 2.34 6.86
C ALA A 16 12.85 3.83 6.63
N PHE A 17 11.58 4.25 6.71
CA PHE A 17 11.20 5.67 6.60
C PHE A 17 11.62 6.48 7.83
N PHE A 18 11.62 5.87 9.02
CA PHE A 18 12.23 6.48 10.20
C PHE A 18 13.71 6.80 9.96
N LEU A 19 14.47 5.83 9.44
CA LEU A 19 15.88 6.02 9.11
C LEU A 19 16.08 7.06 7.99
N ALA A 20 15.19 7.10 6.98
CA ALA A 20 15.22 8.13 5.94
C ALA A 20 15.06 9.54 6.53
N GLY A 21 14.18 9.71 7.54
CA GLY A 21 14.06 10.95 8.31
C GLY A 21 15.38 11.34 8.99
N LEU A 22 16.06 10.40 9.65
CA LEU A 22 17.37 10.68 10.28
C LEU A 22 18.46 11.05 9.26
N ILE A 23 18.45 10.43 8.07
CA ILE A 23 19.37 10.79 6.99
C ILE A 23 19.08 12.21 6.50
N LEU A 24 17.80 12.59 6.38
CA LEU A 24 17.42 13.95 6.04
C LEU A 24 17.95 14.95 7.07
N GLU A 25 17.84 14.65 8.37
CA GLU A 25 18.37 15.53 9.43
C GLU A 25 19.88 15.70 9.33
N GLU A 26 20.62 14.60 9.16
CA GLU A 26 22.09 14.63 9.04
C GLU A 26 22.55 15.45 7.82
N VAL A 27 21.86 15.31 6.68
CA VAL A 27 22.25 15.97 5.42
C VAL A 27 21.83 17.45 5.40
N SER A 28 20.67 17.77 5.98
CA SER A 28 20.12 19.14 5.95
C SER A 28 20.59 20.02 7.11
N GLY A 29 20.93 19.42 8.25
CA GLY A 29 21.19 20.11 9.51
C GLY A 29 19.93 20.68 10.19
N MET A 30 18.74 20.33 9.70
CA MET A 30 17.43 20.67 10.27
C MET A 30 16.82 19.44 10.92
N THR A 31 15.93 19.60 11.89
CA THR A 31 15.06 18.48 12.28
C THR A 31 14.11 18.13 11.13
N TYR A 32 13.60 16.89 11.11
CA TYR A 32 12.65 16.47 10.08
C TYR A 32 11.37 17.31 10.09
N GLU A 33 10.88 17.65 11.29
CA GLU A 33 9.72 18.53 11.50
C GLU A 33 9.95 19.91 10.86
N GLU A 34 11.03 20.60 11.24
CA GLU A 34 11.39 21.91 10.67
C GLU A 34 11.57 21.83 9.15
N TYR A 35 12.21 20.76 8.64
CA TYR A 35 12.44 20.62 7.21
C TYR A 35 11.12 20.49 6.44
N VAL A 36 10.20 19.63 6.89
CA VAL A 36 8.91 19.42 6.21
C VAL A 36 8.04 20.67 6.30
N GLU A 37 8.00 21.33 7.46
CA GLU A 37 7.24 22.56 7.63
C GLU A 37 7.76 23.67 6.70
N GLU A 38 9.05 24.00 6.75
CA GLU A 38 9.60 25.11 5.96
C GLU A 38 9.69 24.78 4.46
N ARG A 39 10.18 23.58 4.10
CA ARG A 39 10.54 23.25 2.72
C ARG A 39 9.41 22.64 1.91
N ILE A 40 8.34 22.21 2.57
CA ILE A 40 7.17 21.63 1.91
C ILE A 40 5.95 22.47 2.23
N PHE A 41 5.49 22.47 3.48
CA PHE A 41 4.19 23.04 3.82
C PHE A 41 4.13 24.56 3.60
N GLU A 42 5.04 25.33 4.19
CA GLU A 42 5.08 26.78 4.00
C GLU A 42 5.35 27.17 2.55
N SER A 43 6.27 26.45 1.88
CA SER A 43 6.64 26.73 0.49
C SER A 43 5.48 26.56 -0.50
N LEU A 44 4.54 25.66 -0.18
CA LEU A 44 3.37 25.35 -0.99
C LEU A 44 2.09 26.04 -0.48
N GLY A 45 2.15 26.74 0.65
CA GLY A 45 0.97 27.36 1.28
C GLY A 45 -0.02 26.35 1.85
N MET A 46 0.47 25.21 2.36
CA MET A 46 -0.33 24.17 3.02
C MET A 46 -0.56 24.55 4.50
N GLU A 47 -1.42 25.54 4.74
CA GLU A 47 -1.60 26.18 6.05
C GLU A 47 -2.27 25.27 7.10
N ASP A 48 -2.95 24.20 6.69
CA ASP A 48 -3.59 23.22 7.58
C ASP A 48 -2.72 21.97 7.78
N SER A 49 -1.45 22.01 7.35
CA SER A 49 -0.50 20.90 7.42
C SER A 49 0.61 21.17 8.42
N HIS A 50 0.88 20.20 9.28
CA HIS A 50 1.83 20.32 10.38
C HIS A 50 2.38 18.96 10.79
N TYR A 51 3.50 18.96 11.50
CA TYR A 51 3.89 17.78 12.24
C TYR A 51 2.87 17.55 13.38
N CYS A 52 2.25 16.38 13.44
CA CYS A 52 1.14 16.13 14.37
C CYS A 52 1.61 16.21 15.83
N SER A 53 0.77 16.84 16.65
CA SER A 53 0.96 16.89 18.10
C SER A 53 -0.36 16.59 18.82
N GLU A 54 -0.32 15.78 19.89
CA GLU A 54 -1.50 15.50 20.73
C GLU A 54 -1.80 16.61 21.76
N THR A 55 -0.85 17.51 21.99
CA THR A 55 -0.97 18.56 23.02
C THR A 55 -1.11 19.96 22.47
N GLU A 56 -0.68 20.19 21.22
CA GLU A 56 -0.84 21.48 20.57
C GLU A 56 -2.25 21.68 20.04
N ILE A 57 -2.68 22.94 20.05
CA ILE A 57 -4.01 23.33 19.59
C ILE A 57 -3.87 23.89 18.19
N HIS A 58 -4.26 23.08 17.22
CA HIS A 58 -4.39 23.47 15.82
C HIS A 58 -5.88 23.69 15.51
N PRO A 59 -6.33 24.91 15.16
CA PRO A 59 -7.72 25.17 14.80
C PRO A 59 -8.18 24.24 13.68
N GLY A 60 -9.38 23.67 13.80
CA GLY A 60 -9.91 22.74 12.79
C GLY A 60 -9.38 21.31 12.86
N LYS A 61 -8.35 21.02 13.68
CA LYS A 61 -7.90 19.63 13.92
C LYS A 61 -9.04 18.80 14.52
N VAL A 62 -9.34 17.68 13.87
CA VAL A 62 -10.40 16.76 14.30
C VAL A 62 -9.86 15.72 15.29
N ASN A 63 -10.75 15.18 16.12
CA ASN A 63 -10.45 13.99 16.92
C ASN A 63 -10.51 12.73 16.05
N GLY A 64 -9.64 11.76 16.34
CA GLY A 64 -9.70 10.42 15.77
C GLY A 64 -10.54 9.48 16.64
N TYR A 65 -11.15 8.48 16.01
CA TYR A 65 -12.07 7.57 16.68
C TYR A 65 -11.83 6.11 16.30
N GLU A 66 -12.08 5.22 17.26
CA GLU A 66 -12.03 3.76 17.10
C GLU A 66 -13.38 3.14 17.44
N VAL A 67 -13.64 1.95 16.91
CA VAL A 67 -14.83 1.17 17.24
C VAL A 67 -14.48 0.20 18.36
N GLY A 68 -14.93 0.52 19.58
CA GLY A 68 -14.82 -0.35 20.74
C GLY A 68 -16.04 -1.27 20.90
N PRO A 69 -16.05 -2.12 21.94
CA PRO A 69 -17.19 -3.00 22.25
C PRO A 69 -18.52 -2.27 22.44
N ASP A 70 -18.47 -1.04 22.95
CA ASP A 70 -19.64 -0.19 23.24
C ASP A 70 -19.93 0.84 22.12
N GLY A 71 -19.24 0.73 20.98
CA GLY A 71 -19.39 1.64 19.84
C GLY A 71 -18.23 2.61 19.69
N LEU A 72 -18.51 3.77 19.06
CA LEU A 72 -17.48 4.75 18.71
C LEU A 72 -16.90 5.41 19.96
N GLN A 73 -15.57 5.41 20.08
CA GLN A 73 -14.83 6.05 21.16
C GLN A 73 -13.64 6.84 20.61
N HIS A 74 -13.15 7.80 21.39
CA HIS A 74 -11.91 8.50 21.02
C HIS A 74 -10.74 7.53 20.93
N LYS A 75 -9.85 7.77 19.96
CA LYS A 75 -8.57 7.05 19.87
C LYS A 75 -7.73 7.27 21.13
N GLY A 76 -6.77 6.37 21.36
CA GLY A 76 -5.73 6.56 22.36
C GLY A 76 -4.79 7.73 22.06
N PHE A 77 -4.03 8.13 23.08
CA PHE A 77 -2.94 9.09 22.94
C PHE A 77 -1.82 8.52 22.05
N ILE A 78 -1.29 9.33 21.14
CA ILE A 78 -0.20 8.96 20.23
C ILE A 78 1.05 9.75 20.59
N VAL A 79 2.18 9.06 20.74
CA VAL A 79 3.49 9.73 20.87
C VAL A 79 4.07 9.87 19.46
N HIS A 80 3.92 11.04 18.85
CA HIS A 80 4.24 11.24 17.42
C HIS A 80 5.74 11.13 17.06
N ASN A 81 6.66 11.15 18.03
CA ASN A 81 8.06 10.80 17.77
C ASN A 81 8.31 9.29 17.57
N VAL A 82 7.32 8.43 17.79
CA VAL A 82 7.42 6.99 17.53
C VAL A 82 7.21 6.66 16.05
N PRO A 83 6.12 7.09 15.38
CA PRO A 83 6.03 7.00 13.92
C PRO A 83 7.01 7.95 13.23
N TYR A 84 7.21 9.16 13.78
CA TYR A 84 8.12 10.17 13.25
C TYR A 84 7.93 10.37 11.74
N ALA A 85 9.00 10.36 10.95
CA ALA A 85 8.98 10.51 9.50
C ALA A 85 8.17 9.43 8.75
N ALA A 86 7.84 8.31 9.40
CA ALA A 86 7.06 7.24 8.77
C ALA A 86 5.54 7.47 8.80
N GLY A 87 5.03 8.44 9.57
CA GLY A 87 3.57 8.64 9.63
C GLY A 87 3.03 9.64 10.64
N SER A 88 3.80 10.66 11.04
CA SER A 88 3.34 11.66 12.03
C SER A 88 2.90 12.99 11.44
N LEU A 89 2.61 13.08 10.14
CA LEU A 89 2.12 14.32 9.54
C LEU A 89 0.59 14.42 9.64
N CYS A 90 0.10 15.62 9.91
CA CYS A 90 -1.31 15.99 9.94
C CYS A 90 -1.56 16.97 8.79
N SER A 91 -2.69 16.82 8.10
CA SER A 91 -3.04 17.66 6.95
C SER A 91 -4.55 17.70 6.73
N SER A 92 -5.00 18.53 5.79
CA SER A 92 -6.37 18.61 5.29
C SER A 92 -6.47 18.01 3.89
N ALA A 93 -7.68 17.65 3.44
CA ALA A 93 -7.85 17.15 2.07
C ALA A 93 -7.52 18.22 1.01
N ALA A 94 -7.71 19.51 1.35
CA ALA A 94 -7.37 20.62 0.48
C ALA A 94 -5.84 20.76 0.32
N ASP A 95 -5.10 20.70 1.43
CA ASP A 95 -3.64 20.74 1.41
C ASP A 95 -3.04 19.53 0.71
N MET A 96 -3.59 18.34 0.93
CA MET A 96 -3.16 17.14 0.21
C MET A 96 -3.40 17.26 -1.30
N ALA A 97 -4.48 17.92 -1.75
CA ALA A 97 -4.68 18.22 -3.16
C ALA A 97 -3.62 19.20 -3.70
N THR A 98 -3.24 20.22 -2.93
CA THR A 98 -2.13 21.13 -3.25
C THR A 98 -0.81 20.36 -3.38
N TRP A 99 -0.48 19.51 -2.41
CA TRP A 99 0.72 18.68 -2.41
C TRP A 99 0.80 17.78 -3.64
N LEU A 100 -0.27 17.02 -3.93
CA LEU A 100 -0.28 16.09 -5.07
C LEU A 100 -0.13 16.84 -6.40
N THR A 101 -0.83 17.96 -6.54
CA THR A 101 -0.73 18.79 -7.75
C THR A 101 0.70 19.26 -7.92
N ALA A 102 1.32 19.84 -6.88
CA ALA A 102 2.69 20.35 -6.94
C ALA A 102 3.72 19.23 -7.18
N LEU A 103 3.55 18.07 -6.56
CA LEU A 103 4.45 16.93 -6.71
C LEU A 103 4.44 16.40 -8.15
N HIS A 104 3.26 16.26 -8.75
CA HIS A 104 3.09 15.59 -10.04
C HIS A 104 3.16 16.52 -11.26
N SER A 105 2.88 17.82 -11.09
CA SER A 105 2.97 18.83 -12.17
C SER A 105 4.33 19.53 -12.25
N GLY A 106 5.23 19.25 -11.31
CA GLY A 106 6.58 19.80 -11.25
C GLY A 106 6.72 21.02 -10.33
N GLY A 107 7.97 21.38 -10.01
CA GLY A 107 8.31 22.51 -9.14
C GLY A 107 8.75 22.13 -7.73
N VAL A 108 8.45 20.89 -7.28
CA VAL A 108 8.98 20.33 -6.03
C VAL A 108 10.28 19.57 -6.27
N LEU A 109 10.34 18.77 -7.33
CA LEU A 109 11.48 17.95 -7.70
C LEU A 109 11.97 18.30 -9.11
N SER A 110 13.25 18.09 -9.38
CA SER A 110 13.75 18.02 -10.76
C SER A 110 13.13 16.83 -11.48
N ASP A 111 12.96 16.90 -12.80
CA ASP A 111 12.38 15.83 -13.63
C ASP A 111 13.04 14.46 -13.34
N ASP A 112 14.37 14.39 -13.26
CA ASP A 112 15.11 13.15 -12.98
C ASP A 112 14.79 12.56 -11.59
N ALA A 113 14.62 13.41 -10.59
CA ALA A 113 14.27 13.00 -9.23
C ALA A 113 12.80 12.57 -9.14
N TYR A 114 11.91 13.27 -9.86
CA TYR A 114 10.50 12.88 -9.95
C TYR A 114 10.35 11.52 -10.64
N GLN A 115 11.05 11.27 -11.74
CA GLN A 115 11.03 9.96 -12.40
C GLN A 115 11.54 8.85 -11.48
N GLN A 116 12.60 9.10 -10.70
CA GLN A 116 13.07 8.15 -9.69
C GLN A 116 12.03 7.88 -8.60
N LEU A 117 11.32 8.91 -8.13
CA LEU A 117 10.27 8.77 -7.12
C LEU A 117 9.16 7.84 -7.60
N ILE A 118 8.69 7.99 -8.84
CA ILE A 118 7.49 7.31 -9.36
C ILE A 118 7.77 6.02 -10.14
N THR A 119 9.04 5.61 -10.26
CA THR A 119 9.42 4.39 -10.98
C THR A 119 9.63 3.25 -9.97
N PRO A 120 8.82 2.18 -10.02
CA PRO A 120 9.03 1.01 -9.19
C PRO A 120 10.40 0.37 -9.43
N GLY A 121 10.94 -0.25 -8.38
CA GLY A 121 12.22 -0.95 -8.46
C GLY A 121 12.11 -2.36 -9.06
N ASP A 122 13.26 -3.05 -9.05
CA ASP A 122 13.37 -4.47 -9.37
C ASP A 122 13.99 -5.22 -8.18
N LEU A 123 13.65 -6.50 -8.04
CA LEU A 123 14.39 -7.44 -7.20
C LEU A 123 15.73 -7.81 -7.86
N ASN A 124 16.61 -8.45 -7.10
CA ASN A 124 17.95 -8.86 -7.56
C ASN A 124 17.91 -9.81 -8.77
N ASP A 125 16.83 -10.57 -8.94
CA ASP A 125 16.63 -11.47 -10.08
C ASP A 125 16.03 -10.78 -11.31
N GLY A 126 15.80 -9.46 -11.26
CA GLY A 126 15.22 -8.66 -12.33
C GLY A 126 13.69 -8.68 -12.35
N THR A 127 13.04 -9.26 -11.35
CA THR A 127 11.59 -9.19 -11.19
C THR A 127 11.15 -7.76 -10.88
N PRO A 128 10.26 -7.15 -11.68
CA PRO A 128 9.72 -5.84 -11.37
C PRO A 128 8.77 -5.90 -10.18
N ILE A 129 8.88 -4.95 -9.27
CA ILE A 129 7.90 -4.73 -8.20
C ILE A 129 6.97 -3.57 -8.55
N ARG A 130 5.95 -3.35 -7.74
CA ARG A 130 4.97 -2.25 -7.91
C ARG A 130 5.08 -1.17 -6.83
N TYR A 131 6.20 -1.13 -6.12
CA TYR A 131 6.51 -0.12 -5.11
C TYR A 131 7.77 0.65 -5.51
N ALA A 132 7.75 1.97 -5.34
CA ALA A 132 8.86 2.87 -5.63
C ALA A 132 9.40 3.52 -4.34
N LEU A 133 9.89 4.76 -4.38
CA LEU A 133 10.48 5.45 -3.24
C LEU A 133 9.40 5.99 -2.28
N GLY A 134 8.62 5.10 -1.66
CA GLY A 134 7.57 5.45 -0.70
C GLY A 134 6.17 5.59 -1.28
N ILE A 135 5.95 5.11 -2.50
CA ILE A 135 4.65 5.14 -3.19
C ILE A 135 4.43 3.84 -3.96
N ALA A 136 3.19 3.37 -3.96
CA ALA A 136 2.77 2.25 -4.79
C ALA A 136 2.38 2.75 -6.18
N VAL A 137 2.70 1.98 -7.21
CA VAL A 137 2.30 2.21 -8.60
C VAL A 137 1.54 0.99 -9.08
N THR A 138 0.22 1.01 -8.87
CA THR A 138 -0.67 -0.11 -9.20
C THR A 138 -1.89 0.38 -9.96
N PRO A 139 -2.58 -0.49 -10.72
CA PRO A 139 -3.84 -0.09 -11.32
C PRO A 139 -4.96 0.08 -10.26
N ILE A 140 -5.79 1.10 -10.43
CA ILE A 140 -7.08 1.27 -9.74
C ILE A 140 -8.15 1.38 -10.83
N LEU A 141 -9.08 0.41 -10.88
CA LEU A 141 -10.08 0.30 -11.96
C LEU A 141 -9.48 0.34 -13.38
N GLY A 142 -8.32 -0.29 -13.56
CA GLY A 142 -7.58 -0.30 -14.83
C GLY A 142 -6.81 0.99 -15.15
N HIS A 143 -6.90 2.03 -14.33
CA HIS A 143 -6.09 3.25 -14.45
C HIS A 143 -4.77 3.09 -13.71
N ARG A 144 -3.65 3.50 -14.31
CA ARG A 144 -2.38 3.55 -13.59
C ARG A 144 -2.46 4.59 -12.48
N ALA A 145 -2.30 4.15 -11.23
CA ALA A 145 -2.35 5.02 -10.07
C ALA A 145 -1.00 5.05 -9.36
N ILE A 146 -0.56 6.26 -9.01
CA ILE A 146 0.52 6.51 -8.06
C ILE A 146 -0.12 6.86 -6.74
N HIS A 147 0.05 6.04 -5.71
CA HIS A 147 -0.76 6.19 -4.49
C HIS A 147 -0.05 5.73 -3.22
N HIS A 148 -0.59 6.16 -2.09
CA HIS A 148 -0.19 5.68 -0.78
C HIS A 148 -1.34 5.77 0.22
N GLY A 149 -1.60 4.65 0.89
CA GLY A 149 -2.52 4.58 2.02
C GLY A 149 -1.86 5.02 3.34
N GLY A 150 -2.65 5.35 4.33
CA GLY A 150 -2.17 5.69 5.66
C GLY A 150 -3.06 5.10 6.74
N GLY A 151 -2.45 4.72 7.85
CA GLY A 151 -3.16 4.17 8.99
C GLY A 151 -2.40 4.42 10.27
N ILE A 152 -3.05 5.11 11.21
CA ILE A 152 -2.60 5.32 12.58
C ILE A 152 -3.86 5.22 13.48
N PRO A 153 -3.76 4.87 14.78
CA PRO A 153 -4.95 4.78 15.63
C PRO A 153 -5.90 5.97 15.45
N GLY A 154 -7.17 5.68 15.15
CA GLY A 154 -8.21 6.67 14.91
C GLY A 154 -8.25 7.35 13.54
N PHE A 155 -7.32 7.08 12.62
CA PHE A 155 -7.26 7.73 11.32
C PHE A 155 -6.84 6.79 10.20
N LEU A 156 -7.53 6.87 9.05
CA LEU A 156 -7.22 6.13 7.84
C LEU A 156 -7.21 7.08 6.65
N THR A 157 -6.26 6.93 5.74
CA THR A 157 -6.14 7.77 4.56
C THR A 157 -5.87 6.95 3.30
N GLN A 158 -6.26 7.50 2.15
CA GLN A 158 -5.83 7.04 0.84
C GLN A 158 -5.64 8.26 -0.04
N THR A 159 -4.49 8.34 -0.70
CA THR A 159 -4.18 9.42 -1.62
C THR A 159 -3.60 8.84 -2.90
N LEU A 160 -4.15 9.25 -4.04
CA LEU A 160 -3.75 8.77 -5.36
C LEU A 160 -3.67 9.90 -6.40
N TYR A 161 -2.85 9.67 -7.41
CA TYR A 161 -2.77 10.45 -8.64
C TYR A 161 -2.85 9.51 -9.85
N LEU A 162 -3.70 9.86 -10.82
CA LEU A 162 -3.84 9.17 -12.11
C LEU A 162 -3.19 10.04 -13.20
N PRO A 163 -1.95 9.73 -13.64
CA PRO A 163 -1.20 10.59 -14.55
C PRO A 163 -1.85 10.77 -15.92
N GLU A 164 -2.53 9.76 -16.42
CA GLU A 164 -3.19 9.79 -17.72
C GLU A 164 -4.44 10.68 -17.73
N GLU A 165 -5.08 10.87 -16.57
CA GLU A 165 -6.27 11.70 -16.40
C GLU A 165 -5.96 13.05 -15.75
N ASP A 166 -4.73 13.28 -15.30
CA ASP A 166 -4.33 14.41 -14.47
C ASP A 166 -5.28 14.60 -13.27
N LEU A 167 -5.58 13.50 -12.58
CA LEU A 167 -6.56 13.45 -11.49
C LEU A 167 -5.87 13.09 -10.17
N ALA A 168 -5.92 14.01 -9.19
CA ALA A 168 -5.54 13.75 -7.81
C ALA A 168 -6.78 13.53 -6.93
N VAL A 169 -6.74 12.51 -6.06
CA VAL A 169 -7.79 12.20 -5.09
C VAL A 169 -7.14 11.96 -3.73
N SER A 170 -7.61 12.63 -2.68
CA SER A 170 -7.21 12.36 -1.29
C SER A 170 -8.45 12.19 -0.42
N VAL A 171 -8.49 11.07 0.32
CA VAL A 171 -9.55 10.72 1.26
C VAL A 171 -8.93 10.58 2.64
N LEU A 172 -9.41 11.37 3.59
CA LEU A 172 -8.98 11.36 4.99
C LEU A 172 -10.17 11.01 5.88
N LEU A 173 -10.06 9.94 6.66
CA LEU A 173 -11.08 9.48 7.60
C LEU A 173 -10.54 9.57 9.03
N ASN A 174 -11.38 10.02 9.96
CA ASN A 174 -11.09 10.06 11.39
C ASN A 174 -11.75 8.90 12.16
N THR A 175 -11.99 7.79 11.48
CA THR A 175 -12.56 6.56 12.03
C THR A 175 -11.84 5.34 11.46
N ALA A 176 -11.46 4.39 12.31
CA ALA A 176 -10.88 3.11 11.89
C ALA A 176 -11.96 2.05 11.57
N GLY A 177 -12.85 2.34 10.62
CA GLY A 177 -13.98 1.45 10.27
C GLY A 177 -14.43 1.54 8.82
N PRO A 178 -15.33 0.64 8.37
CA PRO A 178 -15.85 0.66 7.00
C PRO A 178 -16.88 1.79 6.78
N PRO A 179 -17.02 2.32 5.55
CA PRO A 179 -16.15 2.06 4.39
C PRO A 179 -14.75 2.64 4.60
N GLY A 180 -13.72 1.92 4.15
CA GLY A 180 -12.34 2.36 4.24
C GLY A 180 -12.00 3.42 3.18
N PRO A 181 -10.90 4.17 3.35
CA PRO A 181 -10.55 5.25 2.44
C PRO A 181 -10.28 4.76 1.01
N ASP A 182 -9.73 3.55 0.84
CA ASP A 182 -9.51 2.91 -0.47
C ASP A 182 -10.80 2.73 -1.26
N SER A 183 -11.86 2.25 -0.60
CA SER A 183 -13.17 2.04 -1.24
C SER A 183 -13.81 3.36 -1.67
N LEU A 184 -13.66 4.41 -0.86
CA LEU A 184 -14.15 5.74 -1.19
C LEU A 184 -13.36 6.38 -2.33
N ALA A 185 -12.03 6.27 -2.30
CA ALA A 185 -11.16 6.76 -3.37
C ALA A 185 -11.46 6.04 -4.69
N THR A 186 -11.65 4.71 -4.66
CA THR A 186 -12.03 3.91 -5.83
C THR A 186 -13.39 4.35 -6.39
N ALA A 187 -14.39 4.58 -5.53
CA ALA A 187 -15.70 5.07 -5.97
C ALA A 187 -15.63 6.48 -6.59
N ILE A 188 -14.77 7.35 -6.07
CA ILE A 188 -14.51 8.67 -6.68
C ILE A 188 -13.90 8.50 -8.07
N VAL A 189 -12.89 7.63 -8.23
CA VAL A 189 -12.28 7.32 -9.53
C VAL A 189 -13.33 6.80 -10.51
N GLU A 190 -14.16 5.84 -10.10
CA GLU A 190 -15.23 5.29 -10.94
C GLU A 190 -16.19 6.38 -11.44
N ILE A 191 -16.62 7.28 -10.55
CA ILE A 191 -17.52 8.38 -10.89
C ILE A 191 -16.87 9.37 -11.86
N MET A 192 -15.57 9.66 -11.69
CA MET A 192 -14.88 10.71 -12.43
C MET A 192 -14.40 10.24 -13.81
N VAL A 193 -13.86 9.01 -13.90
CA VAL A 193 -13.13 8.54 -15.09
C VAL A 193 -13.56 7.14 -15.58
N GLY A 194 -14.49 6.50 -14.87
CA GLY A 194 -15.05 5.19 -15.20
C GLY A 194 -14.19 4.01 -14.77
N ASP A 195 -14.72 2.81 -14.94
CA ASP A 195 -13.96 1.56 -14.81
C ASP A 195 -13.38 1.14 -16.17
N ARG A 196 -12.06 0.96 -16.24
CA ARG A 196 -11.31 0.47 -17.40
C ARG A 196 -10.65 -0.87 -17.14
N THR A 197 -11.02 -1.54 -16.06
CA THR A 197 -10.52 -2.86 -15.72
C THR A 197 -10.78 -3.80 -16.89
N PRO A 198 -9.74 -4.41 -17.48
CA PRO A 198 -9.94 -5.38 -18.55
C PRO A 198 -10.80 -6.55 -18.05
N GLU A 199 -11.72 -7.00 -18.89
CA GLU A 199 -12.47 -8.23 -18.61
C GLU A 199 -11.49 -9.38 -18.40
N ALA A 200 -11.72 -10.15 -17.35
CA ALA A 200 -10.94 -11.34 -17.09
C ALA A 200 -11.10 -12.31 -18.25
N SER A 201 -9.98 -12.82 -18.75
CA SER A 201 -10.02 -13.88 -19.76
C SER A 201 -10.17 -15.24 -19.07
N SER A 202 -10.53 -16.28 -19.84
CA SER A 202 -10.54 -17.64 -19.32
C SER A 202 -9.20 -18.32 -19.59
N TYR A 203 -8.63 -18.96 -18.57
CA TYR A 203 -7.45 -19.80 -18.75
C TYR A 203 -7.84 -21.12 -19.45
N GLU A 204 -7.15 -21.47 -20.54
CA GLU A 204 -7.30 -22.76 -21.22
C GLU A 204 -6.19 -23.72 -20.78
N GLY A 205 -6.49 -24.62 -19.83
CA GLY A 205 -5.56 -25.64 -19.37
C GLY A 205 -5.96 -26.26 -18.05
N ASP A 206 -5.09 -27.13 -17.53
CA ASP A 206 -5.29 -27.76 -16.22
C ASP A 206 -4.74 -26.90 -15.08
N LEU A 207 -5.64 -26.28 -14.32
CA LEU A 207 -5.32 -25.47 -13.15
C LEU A 207 -5.03 -26.31 -11.90
N SER A 208 -5.35 -27.61 -11.90
CA SER A 208 -5.14 -28.47 -10.72
C SER A 208 -3.66 -28.59 -10.36
N ALA A 209 -2.78 -28.47 -11.35
CA ALA A 209 -1.33 -28.44 -11.16
C ALA A 209 -0.85 -27.24 -10.32
N LEU A 210 -1.66 -26.16 -10.20
CA LEU A 210 -1.36 -24.96 -9.42
C LEU A 210 -1.95 -24.99 -7.99
N ALA A 211 -2.85 -25.94 -7.69
CA ALA A 211 -3.51 -26.06 -6.39
C ALA A 211 -2.61 -26.60 -5.26
N GLY A 212 -2.49 -25.89 -4.14
CA GLY A 212 -1.66 -26.31 -3.02
C GLY A 212 -1.51 -25.18 -2.00
N THR A 213 -0.81 -25.45 -0.90
CA THR A 213 -0.50 -24.42 0.10
C THR A 213 0.86 -23.82 -0.20
N TYR A 214 0.92 -22.50 -0.34
CA TYR A 214 2.16 -21.75 -0.58
C TYR A 214 2.48 -20.92 0.64
N GLU A 215 3.74 -20.95 1.07
CA GLU A 215 4.20 -20.24 2.26
C GLU A 215 5.40 -19.35 1.93
N GLY A 216 5.44 -18.17 2.53
CA GLY A 216 6.52 -17.21 2.30
C GLY A 216 6.54 -16.10 3.35
N PRO A 217 7.59 -15.27 3.36
CA PRO A 217 7.64 -14.10 4.22
C PRO A 217 6.57 -13.10 3.81
N ALA A 218 5.99 -12.38 4.76
CA ALA A 218 5.04 -11.29 4.51
C ALA A 218 5.11 -10.27 5.65
N ARG A 219 4.40 -9.15 5.48
CA ARG A 219 4.30 -8.12 6.52
C ARG A 219 3.67 -8.71 7.78
N GLY A 220 4.36 -8.59 8.92
CA GLY A 220 3.91 -9.12 10.20
C GLY A 220 4.29 -10.59 10.46
N GLY A 221 5.06 -11.22 9.57
CA GLY A 221 5.58 -12.59 9.71
C GLY A 221 5.14 -13.50 8.56
N PRO A 222 5.45 -14.80 8.62
CA PRO A 222 5.13 -15.75 7.56
C PRO A 222 3.63 -15.80 7.24
N LEU A 223 3.31 -15.92 5.95
CA LEU A 223 1.96 -16.07 5.42
C LEU A 223 1.83 -17.40 4.68
N GLY A 224 0.66 -18.02 4.79
CA GLY A 224 0.30 -19.21 4.03
C GLY A 224 -0.99 -18.99 3.25
N LEU A 225 -0.94 -19.27 1.94
CA LEU A 225 -2.06 -19.17 1.01
C LEU A 225 -2.38 -20.56 0.46
N ARG A 226 -3.61 -21.04 0.67
CA ARG A 226 -4.14 -22.24 0.02
C ARG A 226 -4.78 -21.85 -1.31
N ILE A 227 -4.23 -22.38 -2.40
CA ILE A 227 -4.74 -22.24 -3.75
C ILE A 227 -5.53 -23.50 -4.11
N GLU A 228 -6.77 -23.34 -4.57
CA GLU A 228 -7.63 -24.45 -4.97
C GLU A 228 -8.16 -24.23 -6.38
N ALA A 229 -8.22 -25.29 -7.19
CA ALA A 229 -8.82 -25.25 -8.51
C ALA A 229 -10.27 -25.73 -8.41
N VAL A 230 -11.22 -24.82 -8.66
CA VAL A 230 -12.66 -25.06 -8.55
C VAL A 230 -13.33 -24.63 -9.84
N ASN A 231 -14.01 -25.56 -10.52
CA ASN A 231 -14.80 -25.29 -11.73
C ASN A 231 -14.05 -24.51 -12.84
N GLY A 232 -12.77 -24.79 -13.05
CA GLY A 232 -11.96 -24.11 -14.07
C GLY A 232 -11.49 -22.71 -13.68
N SER A 233 -11.54 -22.37 -12.40
CA SER A 233 -10.96 -21.14 -11.83
C SER A 233 -10.12 -21.46 -10.60
N LEU A 234 -9.28 -20.52 -10.18
CA LEU A 234 -8.53 -20.63 -8.94
C LEU A 234 -9.21 -19.83 -7.83
N THR A 235 -9.08 -20.29 -6.59
CA THR A 235 -9.39 -19.52 -5.38
C THR A 235 -8.17 -19.48 -4.49
N SER A 236 -7.93 -18.35 -3.83
CA SER A 236 -6.92 -18.17 -2.79
C SER A 236 -7.58 -18.03 -1.43
N THR A 237 -7.09 -18.75 -0.44
CA THR A 237 -7.55 -18.68 0.96
C THR A 237 -6.36 -18.48 1.88
N THR A 238 -6.38 -17.45 2.73
CA THR A 238 -5.35 -17.27 3.75
C THR A 238 -5.53 -18.31 4.86
N VAL A 239 -4.56 -19.20 5.02
CA VAL A 239 -4.59 -20.31 6.01
C VAL A 239 -3.59 -20.12 7.16
N MET A 240 -2.59 -19.26 6.98
CA MET A 240 -1.63 -18.89 8.02
C MET A 240 -1.29 -17.40 7.90
N GLN A 241 -1.17 -16.72 9.03
CA GLN A 241 -0.77 -15.30 9.12
C GLN A 241 0.11 -15.08 10.34
N GLY A 242 1.24 -14.38 10.18
CA GLY A 242 2.20 -14.16 11.26
C GLY A 242 2.77 -15.47 11.81
N GLY A 243 2.86 -16.50 10.98
CA GLY A 243 3.27 -17.85 11.39
C GLY A 243 2.26 -18.59 12.27
N GLN A 244 1.01 -18.12 12.38
CA GLN A 244 -0.06 -18.79 13.12
C GLN A 244 -1.20 -19.22 12.19
N PRO A 245 -1.83 -20.39 12.41
CA PRO A 245 -2.98 -20.81 11.63
C PRO A 245 -4.16 -19.84 11.75
N VAL A 246 -4.83 -19.59 10.63
CA VAL A 246 -6.10 -18.85 10.60
C VAL A 246 -7.25 -19.81 10.95
N PRO A 247 -8.12 -19.50 11.92
CA PRO A 247 -9.30 -20.31 12.24
C PRO A 247 -10.20 -20.57 11.02
N GLU A 248 -10.76 -21.77 10.92
CA GLU A 248 -11.55 -22.20 9.75
C GLU A 248 -12.76 -21.30 9.44
N ASP A 249 -13.40 -20.75 10.48
CA ASP A 249 -14.53 -19.83 10.36
C ASP A 249 -14.14 -18.45 9.77
N ARG A 250 -12.84 -18.17 9.66
CA ARG A 250 -12.28 -16.96 9.04
C ARG A 250 -11.54 -17.23 7.73
N GLN A 251 -11.53 -18.47 7.25
CA GLN A 251 -10.91 -18.85 5.99
C GLN A 251 -11.91 -18.66 4.84
N GLU A 252 -11.96 -17.44 4.31
CA GLU A 252 -12.84 -17.10 3.18
C GLU A 252 -12.09 -17.22 1.83
N PRO A 253 -12.55 -18.10 0.91
CA PRO A 253 -11.93 -18.23 -0.40
C PRO A 253 -12.22 -17.01 -1.28
N THR A 254 -11.16 -16.43 -1.84
CA THR A 254 -11.23 -15.33 -2.80
C THR A 254 -10.98 -15.86 -4.22
N PRO A 255 -11.92 -15.70 -5.17
CA PRO A 255 -11.70 -16.07 -6.56
C PRO A 255 -10.51 -15.30 -7.17
N LEU A 256 -9.72 -16.00 -7.99
CA LEU A 256 -8.64 -15.41 -8.77
C LEU A 256 -9.06 -15.30 -10.24
N GLU A 257 -9.01 -14.09 -10.76
CA GLU A 257 -9.30 -13.77 -12.16
C GLU A 257 -8.04 -13.96 -13.00
N TYR A 258 -8.13 -14.69 -14.09
CA TYR A 258 -6.99 -14.87 -15.00
C TYR A 258 -6.74 -13.60 -15.82
N LEU A 259 -5.47 -13.21 -15.93
CA LEU A 259 -5.02 -12.07 -16.71
C LEU A 259 -4.30 -12.53 -17.99
N GLU A 260 -3.07 -13.01 -17.84
CA GLU A 260 -2.22 -13.48 -18.92
C GLU A 260 -1.15 -14.44 -18.39
N GLY A 261 -0.60 -15.30 -19.25
CA GLY A 261 0.47 -16.23 -18.90
C GLY A 261 0.09 -17.14 -17.73
N MET A 262 0.80 -17.00 -16.61
CA MET A 262 0.52 -17.70 -15.34
C MET A 262 0.15 -16.71 -14.23
N THR A 263 -0.35 -15.53 -14.61
CA THR A 263 -0.70 -14.44 -13.70
C THR A 263 -2.21 -14.32 -13.55
N PHE A 264 -2.62 -14.26 -12.29
CA PHE A 264 -4.01 -14.07 -11.87
C PHE A 264 -4.09 -12.87 -10.93
N ARG A 265 -5.28 -12.31 -10.73
CA ARG A 265 -5.53 -11.22 -9.78
C ARG A 265 -6.67 -11.51 -8.81
N ALA A 266 -6.60 -10.89 -7.64
CA ALA A 266 -7.75 -10.69 -6.77
C ALA A 266 -7.65 -9.30 -6.14
N GLY A 267 -8.61 -8.43 -6.47
CA GLY A 267 -8.49 -7.00 -6.18
C GLY A 267 -7.19 -6.43 -6.77
N GLY A 268 -6.40 -5.72 -5.93
CA GLY A 268 -5.09 -5.17 -6.33
C GLY A 268 -3.91 -6.15 -6.28
N ALA A 269 -4.11 -7.37 -5.78
CA ALA A 269 -3.06 -8.37 -5.63
C ALA A 269 -2.87 -9.20 -6.91
N LEU A 270 -1.61 -9.48 -7.26
CA LEU A 270 -1.21 -10.34 -8.36
C LEU A 270 -0.62 -11.66 -7.84
N TYR A 271 -0.97 -12.74 -8.53
CA TYR A 271 -0.56 -14.11 -8.24
C TYR A 271 0.08 -14.67 -9.50
N THR A 272 1.41 -14.79 -9.51
CA THR A 272 2.14 -15.33 -10.68
C THR A 272 2.76 -16.68 -10.31
N PHE A 273 2.31 -17.74 -10.99
CA PHE A 273 2.77 -19.10 -10.75
C PHE A 273 3.95 -19.47 -11.68
N GLU A 274 4.90 -20.22 -11.16
CA GLU A 274 5.95 -20.85 -11.98
C GLU A 274 5.78 -22.38 -11.99
N PRO A 275 5.07 -22.93 -12.98
CA PRO A 275 4.75 -24.36 -13.01
C PRO A 275 5.97 -25.25 -13.35
N ASP A 276 6.96 -24.74 -14.06
CA ASP A 276 8.06 -25.56 -14.64
C ASP A 276 9.25 -25.80 -13.68
N THR A 277 9.23 -25.24 -12.47
CA THR A 277 10.37 -25.32 -11.54
C THR A 277 10.40 -26.59 -10.70
N GLY A 278 9.35 -27.43 -10.74
CA GLY A 278 9.22 -28.65 -9.94
C GLY A 278 9.01 -28.40 -8.43
N SER A 279 9.28 -27.19 -7.94
CA SER A 279 9.10 -26.74 -6.55
C SER A 279 7.76 -26.04 -6.31
N GLY A 280 7.05 -25.61 -7.36
CA GLY A 280 5.78 -24.87 -7.24
C GLY A 280 5.99 -23.52 -6.56
N ILE A 281 6.40 -22.51 -7.33
CA ILE A 281 6.60 -21.15 -6.80
C ILE A 281 5.36 -20.31 -7.11
N LEU A 282 4.93 -19.55 -6.11
CA LEU A 282 3.94 -18.48 -6.24
C LEU A 282 4.61 -17.15 -5.90
N ARG A 283 4.63 -16.23 -6.86
CA ARG A 283 4.97 -14.82 -6.64
C ARG A 283 3.71 -14.06 -6.29
N TRP A 284 3.67 -13.51 -5.09
CA TRP A 284 2.52 -12.77 -4.57
C TRP A 284 2.89 -11.31 -4.37
N ASP A 285 2.29 -10.45 -5.17
CA ASP A 285 2.53 -9.01 -5.18
C ASP A 285 1.24 -8.28 -4.77
N VAL A 286 1.30 -7.48 -3.72
CA VAL A 286 0.18 -6.67 -3.19
C VAL A 286 0.38 -5.16 -3.38
N GLY A 287 1.36 -4.75 -4.17
CA GLY A 287 1.66 -3.35 -4.49
C GLY A 287 2.63 -2.70 -3.50
N SER A 288 2.48 -2.98 -2.20
CA SER A 288 3.39 -2.60 -1.10
C SER A 288 3.96 -3.83 -0.38
N GLY A 289 4.03 -4.93 -1.10
CA GLY A 289 4.65 -6.17 -0.66
C GLY A 289 4.85 -7.09 -1.86
N TYR A 290 6.03 -7.69 -1.96
CA TYR A 290 6.37 -8.72 -2.92
C TYR A 290 6.98 -9.93 -2.23
N SER A 291 6.29 -11.06 -2.31
CA SER A 291 6.65 -12.30 -1.62
C SER A 291 6.83 -13.45 -2.61
N VAL A 292 8.00 -14.07 -2.62
CA VAL A 292 8.23 -15.37 -3.27
C VAL A 292 7.83 -16.47 -2.29
N MET A 293 6.76 -17.20 -2.60
CA MET A 293 6.19 -18.24 -1.76
C MET A 293 6.46 -19.62 -2.36
N GLN A 294 6.83 -20.56 -1.51
CA GLN A 294 7.11 -21.95 -1.90
C GLN A 294 5.91 -22.83 -1.60
N ARG A 295 5.55 -23.71 -2.52
CA ARG A 295 4.54 -24.72 -2.26
C ARG A 295 5.05 -25.71 -1.21
N GLY A 296 4.26 -25.91 -0.16
CA GLY A 296 4.47 -26.99 0.79
C GLY A 296 4.39 -28.35 0.11
N SER A 297 5.21 -29.29 0.61
CA SER A 297 5.22 -30.69 0.19
C SER A 297 3.94 -31.44 0.56
#